data_AF-A0A226HD13-F1
#
_entry.id   AF-A0A226HD13-F1
#
_cell.length_a   1.000
_cell.length_b   1.000
_cell.length_c   1.000
_cell.angle_alpha   90.00
_cell.angle_beta   90.00
_cell.angle_gamma   90.00
#
_symmetry.space_group_name_H-M   'P 1'
#
loop_
_entity.id
_entity.type
_entity.pdbx_description
1 polymer ?
#
loop_
_entity_poly.entity_id
_entity_poly.type
_entity_poly.pdbx_seq_one_letter_code
_entity_poly.pdbx_strand_id
1 'polypeptide(L)'
;MLKKPIISICIPTYNRDDKVIELVNSILQYKGDEIEVLVLDNSSTDETNSLFNKIVDNRLSYVRNNENIGGIKNVFKALVIANGEYCFLCLDKDRIKFERIGDLLDNIKSSDVLFGHCVLNAAEKKTDIFFEKGFPSVYNMSYLAAHPSGMFYKTEALKNLPVLNQIFNENKKFGFYAELINAEMSVLGKSKIINIPAFFTETKEDCGKIRSFTYTNENEIFFFPSKRSEEFLIYSENLYSLNLTLKEKNRVLKKIFLKGLLATTVDFKSILNDISICDHYFIATRKVSLLELIKNDILFCKNFIKSDLPLSVFFKFYICVISNMKIICAMIYNKLKK
;
A
#
# COMPACT_ATOMS: atom_id res chain seq x y z
N MET A 1 -29.34 20.78 3.20
CA MET A 1 -28.39 19.74 3.66
C MET A 1 -27.43 19.47 2.51
N LEU A 2 -26.12 19.48 2.75
CA LEU A 2 -25.15 19.07 1.72
C LEU A 2 -25.41 17.61 1.35
N LYS A 3 -25.47 17.30 0.06
CA LYS A 3 -25.64 15.93 -0.44
C LYS A 3 -24.42 15.11 0.02
N LYS A 4 -24.64 13.91 0.56
CA LYS A 4 -23.55 13.02 1.00
C LYS A 4 -22.64 12.71 -0.20
N PRO A 5 -21.31 12.90 -0.09
CA PRO A 5 -20.38 12.55 -1.16
C PRO A 5 -20.43 11.05 -1.47
N ILE A 6 -20.16 10.69 -2.72
CA ILE A 6 -20.05 9.28 -3.13
C ILE A 6 -18.63 8.80 -2.88
N ILE A 7 -17.64 9.61 -3.25
CA ILE A 7 -16.23 9.32 -2.95
C ILE A 7 -15.61 10.44 -2.12
N SER A 8 -14.77 10.05 -1.17
CA SER A 8 -13.83 10.94 -0.48
C SER A 8 -12.43 10.64 -0.97
N ILE A 9 -11.77 11.61 -1.58
CA ILE A 9 -10.35 11.53 -1.90
C ILE A 9 -9.59 11.95 -0.64
N CYS A 10 -9.01 10.97 0.04
CA CYS A 10 -8.32 11.11 1.31
C CYS A 10 -6.82 11.34 1.07
N ILE A 11 -6.31 12.48 1.53
CA ILE A 11 -4.95 12.97 1.30
C ILE A 11 -4.28 13.20 2.65
N PRO A 12 -3.56 12.21 3.20
CA PRO A 12 -2.73 12.43 4.39
C PRO A 12 -1.49 13.24 4.00
N THR A 13 -1.14 14.25 4.79
CA THR A 13 0.03 15.09 4.52
C THR A 13 0.84 15.43 5.77
N TYR A 14 2.14 15.69 5.58
CA TYR A 14 3.05 16.18 6.61
C TYR A 14 4.25 16.90 6.00
N ASN A 15 4.40 18.20 6.26
CA ASN A 15 5.53 19.03 5.83
C ASN A 15 5.80 18.97 4.30
N ARG A 16 4.74 19.11 3.49
CA ARG A 16 4.74 19.04 2.02
C ARG A 16 3.74 20.02 1.42
N ASP A 17 3.71 21.24 1.97
CA ASP A 17 2.79 22.30 1.58
C ASP A 17 2.68 22.51 0.06
N ASP A 18 3.79 22.58 -0.66
CA ASP A 18 3.85 22.74 -2.12
C ASP A 18 3.09 21.62 -2.87
N LYS A 19 3.36 20.37 -2.54
CA LYS A 19 2.79 19.19 -3.21
C LYS A 19 1.32 19.00 -2.90
N VAL A 20 0.94 19.10 -1.63
CA VAL A 20 -0.44 18.85 -1.22
C VAL A 20 -1.38 19.94 -1.77
N ILE A 21 -0.91 21.19 -1.84
CA ILE A 21 -1.68 22.30 -2.42
C ILE A 21 -1.81 22.16 -3.94
N GLU A 22 -0.75 21.74 -4.65
CA GLU A 22 -0.83 21.42 -6.09
C GLU A 22 -1.87 20.32 -6.36
N LEU A 23 -1.81 19.23 -5.60
CA LEU A 23 -2.73 18.10 -5.73
C LEU A 23 -4.18 18.50 -5.49
N VAL A 24 -4.45 19.21 -4.39
CA VAL A 24 -5.82 19.64 -4.04
C VAL A 24 -6.37 20.61 -5.08
N ASN A 25 -5.60 21.62 -5.49
CA ASN A 25 -6.04 22.55 -6.52
C ASN A 25 -6.32 21.86 -7.85
N SER A 26 -5.54 20.84 -8.22
CA SER A 26 -5.80 20.00 -9.40
C SER A 26 -7.13 19.25 -9.28
N ILE A 27 -7.36 18.55 -8.16
CA ILE A 27 -8.60 17.77 -7.93
C ILE A 27 -9.83 18.68 -7.97
N LEU A 28 -9.76 19.87 -7.35
CA LEU A 28 -10.87 20.83 -7.29
C LEU A 28 -11.25 21.43 -8.65
N GLN A 29 -10.47 21.21 -9.72
CA GLN A 29 -10.86 21.57 -11.09
C GLN A 29 -12.05 20.73 -11.60
N TYR A 30 -12.25 19.52 -11.07
CA TYR A 30 -13.46 18.74 -11.31
C TYR A 30 -14.69 19.57 -10.91
N LYS A 31 -15.79 19.52 -11.66
CA LYS A 31 -16.96 20.40 -11.43
C LYS A 31 -18.14 19.73 -10.74
N GLY A 32 -18.09 18.42 -10.51
CA GLY A 32 -19.13 17.71 -9.77
C GLY A 32 -19.07 17.97 -8.26
N ASP A 33 -20.22 17.84 -7.62
CA ASP A 33 -20.45 18.03 -6.18
C ASP A 33 -20.53 16.70 -5.40
N GLU A 34 -20.31 15.58 -6.09
CA GLU A 34 -20.43 14.22 -5.52
C GLU A 34 -19.15 13.72 -4.85
N ILE A 35 -18.16 14.61 -4.66
CA ILE A 35 -16.86 14.27 -4.06
C ILE A 35 -16.59 15.08 -2.80
N GLU A 36 -15.83 14.49 -1.88
CA GLU A 36 -15.11 15.18 -0.82
C GLU A 36 -13.61 15.11 -1.14
N VAL A 37 -12.90 16.21 -0.98
CA VAL A 37 -11.44 16.26 -0.95
C VAL A 37 -11.05 16.42 0.51
N LEU A 38 -10.69 15.33 1.16
CA LEU A 38 -10.33 15.29 2.57
C LEU A 38 -8.81 15.36 2.70
N VAL A 39 -8.29 16.46 3.25
CA VAL A 39 -6.88 16.58 3.62
C VAL A 39 -6.75 16.38 5.12
N LEU A 40 -5.91 15.43 5.52
CA LEU A 40 -5.55 15.21 6.92
C LEU A 40 -4.10 15.57 7.16
N ASP A 41 -3.89 16.77 7.71
CA ASP A 41 -2.57 17.29 8.08
C ASP A 41 -2.11 16.71 9.41
N ASN A 42 -0.94 16.07 9.40
CA ASN A 42 -0.34 15.42 10.54
C ASN A 42 0.44 16.37 11.47
N SER A 43 -0.13 17.55 11.74
CA SER A 43 0.51 18.61 12.52
C SER A 43 1.75 19.20 11.87
N SER A 44 1.65 19.54 10.58
CA SER A 44 2.74 20.18 9.84
C SER A 44 3.19 21.49 10.50
N THR A 45 4.48 21.76 10.35
CA THR A 45 5.18 22.94 10.88
C THR A 45 5.54 23.95 9.78
N ASP A 46 5.23 23.64 8.53
CA ASP A 46 5.39 24.50 7.35
C ASP A 46 4.12 25.35 7.10
N GLU A 47 3.98 25.90 5.90
CA GLU A 47 2.86 26.78 5.54
C GLU A 47 1.55 26.03 5.22
N THR A 48 1.50 24.70 5.38
CA THR A 48 0.34 23.86 5.03
C THR A 48 -0.97 24.44 5.58
N ASN A 49 -1.02 24.74 6.90
CA ASN A 49 -2.22 25.27 7.54
C ASN A 49 -2.60 26.68 7.03
N SER A 50 -1.61 27.56 6.81
CA SER A 50 -1.86 28.93 6.35
C SER A 50 -2.36 28.96 4.90
N LEU A 51 -1.93 28.02 4.07
CA LEU A 51 -2.34 27.87 2.68
C LEU A 51 -3.75 27.28 2.55
N PHE A 52 -4.10 26.24 3.33
CA PHE A 52 -5.45 25.67 3.29
C PHE A 52 -6.53 26.64 3.77
N ASN A 53 -6.22 27.53 4.73
CA ASN A 53 -7.13 28.59 5.15
C ASN A 53 -7.52 29.59 4.04
N LYS A 54 -6.77 29.61 2.92
CA LYS A 54 -7.05 30.50 1.78
C LYS A 54 -7.92 29.83 0.70
N ILE A 55 -8.15 28.52 0.78
CA ILE A 55 -8.93 27.79 -0.22
C ILE A 55 -10.39 27.72 0.25
N VAL A 56 -11.29 28.28 -0.55
CA VAL A 56 -12.73 28.26 -0.28
C VAL A 56 -13.42 27.40 -1.33
N ASP A 57 -13.72 26.15 -0.96
CA ASP A 57 -14.50 25.21 -1.77
C ASP A 57 -15.32 24.32 -0.82
N ASN A 58 -16.62 24.14 -1.10
CA ASN A 58 -17.52 23.38 -0.23
C ASN A 58 -17.26 21.86 -0.23
N ARG A 59 -16.43 21.36 -1.15
CA ARG A 59 -16.01 19.95 -1.24
C ARG A 59 -14.70 19.70 -0.51
N LEU A 60 -13.97 20.75 -0.13
CA LEU A 60 -12.71 20.63 0.60
C LEU A 60 -12.98 20.49 2.10
N SER A 61 -12.45 19.44 2.70
CA SER A 61 -12.42 19.21 4.14
C SER A 61 -10.97 19.16 4.60
N TYR A 62 -10.50 20.21 5.27
CA TYR A 62 -9.17 20.26 5.87
C TYR A 62 -9.26 19.98 7.36
N VAL A 63 -8.58 18.93 7.81
CA VAL A 63 -8.50 18.54 9.22
C VAL A 63 -7.04 18.47 9.61
N ARG A 64 -6.69 19.08 10.75
CA ARG A 64 -5.33 19.06 11.30
C ARG A 64 -5.32 18.27 12.60
N ASN A 65 -4.38 17.35 12.75
CA ASN A 65 -4.10 16.68 14.03
C ASN A 65 -3.54 17.69 15.04
N ASN A 66 -3.68 17.39 16.34
CA ASN A 66 -3.09 18.20 17.40
C ASN A 66 -1.58 17.93 17.55
N GLU A 67 -1.15 16.71 17.24
CA GLU A 67 0.23 16.26 17.28
C GLU A 67 0.54 15.33 16.09
N ASN A 68 1.81 15.09 15.80
CA ASN A 68 2.22 14.14 14.77
C ASN A 68 2.04 12.71 15.28
N ILE A 69 1.08 11.98 14.70
CA ILE A 69 0.73 10.60 15.11
C ILE A 69 1.47 9.52 14.30
N GLY A 70 2.42 9.92 13.45
CA GLY A 70 3.10 9.07 12.48
C GLY A 70 2.31 8.85 11.19
N GLY A 71 3.04 8.68 10.08
CA GLY A 71 2.45 8.64 8.73
C GLY A 71 1.41 7.53 8.52
N ILE A 72 1.68 6.33 9.05
CA ILE A 72 0.78 5.18 8.96
C ILE A 72 -0.56 5.48 9.65
N LYS A 73 -0.53 5.93 10.90
CA LYS A 73 -1.75 6.27 11.65
C LYS A 73 -2.48 7.42 10.98
N ASN A 74 -1.76 8.38 10.39
CA ASN A 74 -2.36 9.48 9.64
C ASN A 74 -3.10 8.99 8.39
N VAL A 75 -2.51 8.10 7.60
CA VAL A 75 -3.17 7.49 6.42
C VAL A 75 -4.50 6.84 6.81
N PHE A 76 -4.50 6.00 7.85
CA PHE A 76 -5.73 5.30 8.24
C PHE A 76 -6.75 6.19 8.90
N LYS A 77 -6.31 7.17 9.70
CA LYS A 77 -7.23 8.17 10.25
C LYS A 77 -7.93 8.95 9.13
N ALA A 78 -7.22 9.30 8.04
CA ALA A 78 -7.82 9.97 6.89
C ALA A 78 -8.93 9.12 6.26
N LEU A 79 -8.69 7.82 6.06
CA LEU A 79 -9.71 6.89 5.52
C LEU A 79 -10.90 6.71 6.46
N VAL A 80 -10.67 6.70 7.78
CA VAL A 80 -11.72 6.53 8.79
C VAL A 80 -12.61 7.77 8.92
N ILE A 81 -12.07 8.99 8.84
CA ILE A 81 -12.88 10.21 9.02
C ILE A 81 -13.58 10.68 7.74
N ALA A 82 -13.38 9.98 6.62
CA ALA A 82 -14.05 10.24 5.36
C ALA A 82 -15.58 10.19 5.47
N ASN A 83 -16.26 11.09 4.74
CA ASN A 83 -17.72 11.21 4.74
C ASN A 83 -18.40 10.55 3.52
N GLY A 84 -17.63 10.23 2.48
CA GLY A 84 -18.09 9.59 1.27
C GLY A 84 -18.55 8.15 1.50
N GLU A 85 -19.41 7.63 0.61
CA GLU A 85 -19.75 6.20 0.61
C GLU A 85 -18.49 5.33 0.47
N TYR A 86 -17.55 5.77 -0.36
CA TYR A 86 -16.23 5.18 -0.52
C TYR A 86 -15.13 6.19 -0.19
N CYS A 87 -14.04 5.72 0.40
CA CYS A 87 -12.82 6.50 0.58
C CYS A 87 -11.76 5.99 -0.41
N PHE A 88 -11.13 6.91 -1.14
CA PHE A 88 -10.00 6.67 -2.04
C PHE A 88 -8.75 7.28 -1.42
N LEU A 89 -7.66 6.53 -1.37
CA LEU A 89 -6.39 7.05 -0.88
C LEU A 89 -5.59 7.68 -2.02
N CYS A 90 -5.08 8.88 -1.80
CA CYS A 90 -4.01 9.46 -2.60
C CYS A 90 -2.96 10.07 -1.68
N LEU A 91 -1.72 9.59 -1.75
CA LEU A 91 -0.64 10.25 -1.05
C LEU A 91 -0.40 11.64 -1.65
N ASP A 92 0.00 12.59 -0.80
CA ASP A 92 0.21 14.01 -1.15
C ASP A 92 1.28 14.28 -2.22
N LYS A 93 2.15 13.30 -2.49
CA LYS A 93 3.16 13.33 -3.55
C LYS A 93 2.68 12.75 -4.89
N ASP A 94 1.57 12.04 -4.89
CA ASP A 94 0.99 11.44 -6.09
C ASP A 94 -0.04 12.38 -6.73
N ARG A 95 -0.60 11.96 -7.87
CA ARG A 95 -1.52 12.77 -8.66
C ARG A 95 -2.79 12.01 -9.02
N ILE A 96 -3.90 12.74 -9.04
CA ILE A 96 -5.16 12.32 -9.66
C ILE A 96 -5.45 13.25 -10.83
N LYS A 97 -5.77 12.68 -12.00
CA LYS A 97 -6.32 13.44 -13.13
C LYS A 97 -7.78 13.77 -12.87
N PHE A 98 -8.09 15.05 -12.68
CA PHE A 98 -9.44 15.50 -12.34
C PHE A 98 -10.46 15.15 -13.44
N GLU A 99 -10.02 15.05 -14.70
CA GLU A 99 -10.84 14.65 -15.85
C GLU A 99 -11.29 13.19 -15.79
N ARG A 100 -10.72 12.38 -14.87
CA ARG A 100 -11.07 10.97 -14.65
C ARG A 100 -11.85 10.73 -13.37
N ILE A 101 -12.15 11.77 -12.58
CA ILE A 101 -12.96 11.64 -11.37
C ILE A 101 -14.39 11.18 -11.70
N GLY A 102 -14.95 11.63 -12.82
CA GLY A 102 -16.24 11.12 -13.32
C GLY A 102 -16.21 9.62 -13.58
N ASP A 103 -15.17 9.11 -14.24
CA ASP A 103 -15.00 7.67 -14.47
C ASP A 103 -14.91 6.89 -13.15
N LEU A 104 -14.25 7.43 -12.12
CA LEU A 104 -14.18 6.81 -10.78
C LEU A 104 -15.57 6.74 -10.12
N LEU A 105 -16.34 7.82 -10.19
CA LEU A 105 -17.71 7.86 -9.68
C LEU A 105 -18.60 6.82 -10.38
N ASP A 106 -18.55 6.75 -11.70
CA ASP A 106 -19.35 5.78 -12.49
C ASP A 106 -18.96 4.33 -12.16
N ASN A 107 -17.67 4.10 -11.98
CA ASN A 107 -17.13 2.81 -11.54
C ASN A 107 -17.68 2.35 -10.20
N ILE A 108 -17.83 3.29 -9.25
CA ILE A 108 -18.25 3.01 -7.89
C ILE A 108 -19.76 2.87 -7.80
N LYS A 109 -20.53 3.79 -8.39
CA LYS A 109 -22.00 3.76 -8.43
C LYS A 109 -22.55 2.47 -9.01
N SER A 110 -21.82 1.87 -9.96
CA SER A 110 -22.22 0.63 -10.63
C SER A 110 -21.72 -0.65 -9.95
N SER A 111 -20.97 -0.54 -8.84
CA SER A 111 -20.26 -1.67 -8.25
C SER A 111 -20.84 -2.15 -6.91
N ASP A 112 -20.97 -3.47 -6.78
CA ASP A 112 -21.23 -4.18 -5.52
C ASP A 112 -19.91 -4.73 -4.96
N VAL A 113 -18.98 -3.85 -4.60
CA VAL A 113 -17.66 -4.24 -4.06
C VAL A 113 -17.37 -3.52 -2.75
N LEU A 114 -16.64 -4.17 -1.85
CA LEU A 114 -16.24 -3.53 -0.59
C LEU A 114 -14.97 -2.72 -0.73
N PHE A 115 -14.08 -3.11 -1.64
CA PHE A 115 -12.80 -2.43 -1.83
C PHE A 115 -12.19 -2.72 -3.19
N GLY A 116 -11.10 -2.03 -3.49
CA GLY A 116 -10.34 -2.29 -4.68
C GLY A 116 -9.13 -1.40 -4.83
N HIS A 117 -8.59 -1.41 -6.04
CA HIS A 117 -7.45 -0.60 -6.41
C HIS A 117 -7.63 -0.04 -7.82
N CYS A 118 -7.47 1.26 -7.99
CA CYS A 118 -7.25 1.86 -9.30
C CYS A 118 -5.79 1.69 -9.68
N VAL A 119 -5.54 1.08 -10.83
CA VAL A 119 -4.17 0.85 -11.32
C VAL A 119 -3.44 2.18 -11.45
N LEU A 120 -2.22 2.19 -10.92
CA LEU A 120 -1.32 3.33 -10.97
C LEU A 120 -0.64 3.41 -12.32
N ASN A 121 -0.49 4.64 -12.83
CA ASN A 121 0.25 4.93 -14.06
C ASN A 121 -0.27 4.17 -15.29
N ALA A 122 -1.57 3.87 -15.33
CA ALA A 122 -2.17 3.28 -16.52
C ALA A 122 -2.04 4.27 -17.70
N ALA A 123 -1.57 3.79 -18.85
CA ALA A 123 -1.46 4.60 -20.07
C ALA A 123 -2.83 4.82 -20.72
N GLU A 124 -3.70 3.82 -20.66
CA GLU A 124 -5.00 3.77 -21.32
C GLU A 124 -6.02 3.04 -20.45
N LYS A 125 -7.31 3.24 -20.78
CA LYS A 125 -8.40 2.50 -20.15
C LYS A 125 -8.40 1.05 -20.63
N LYS A 126 -8.51 0.10 -19.70
CA LYS A 126 -8.68 -1.33 -19.98
C LYS A 126 -9.88 -1.87 -19.23
N THR A 127 -10.23 -3.13 -19.48
CA THR A 127 -11.31 -3.80 -18.77
C THR A 127 -10.98 -3.95 -17.29
N ASP A 128 -11.90 -3.53 -16.43
CA ASP A 128 -11.79 -3.76 -15.00
C ASP A 128 -11.83 -5.25 -14.65
N ILE A 129 -11.23 -5.62 -13.51
CA ILE A 129 -11.19 -7.01 -13.06
C ILE A 129 -11.95 -7.13 -11.75
N PHE A 130 -12.79 -8.15 -11.63
CA PHE A 130 -13.58 -8.42 -10.43
C PHE A 130 -13.14 -9.74 -9.80
N PHE A 131 -13.12 -9.79 -8.47
CA PHE A 131 -12.88 -11.01 -7.72
C PHE A 131 -13.98 -11.23 -6.70
N GLU A 132 -14.47 -12.47 -6.68
CA GLU A 132 -15.41 -12.94 -5.65
C GLU A 132 -14.78 -12.91 -4.25
N LYS A 133 -15.65 -12.77 -3.25
CA LYS A 133 -15.26 -12.78 -1.83
C LYS A 133 -14.56 -14.10 -1.45
N GLY A 134 -13.71 -14.04 -0.44
CA GLY A 134 -12.91 -15.16 0.04
C GLY A 134 -11.62 -15.34 -0.76
N PHE A 135 -11.26 -16.60 -1.06
CA PHE A 135 -9.97 -16.95 -1.64
C PHE A 135 -9.61 -16.19 -2.94
N PRO A 136 -10.51 -16.02 -3.94
CA PRO A 136 -10.16 -15.29 -5.15
C PRO A 136 -9.72 -13.84 -4.87
N SER A 137 -10.44 -13.13 -4.01
CA SER A 137 -10.07 -11.78 -3.59
C SER A 137 -8.77 -11.77 -2.78
N VAL A 138 -8.64 -12.62 -1.74
CA VAL A 138 -7.42 -12.67 -0.90
C VAL A 138 -6.18 -12.98 -1.74
N TYR A 139 -6.28 -13.93 -2.66
CA TYR A 139 -5.15 -14.34 -3.49
C TYR A 139 -4.70 -13.22 -4.44
N ASN A 140 -5.60 -12.38 -4.94
CA ASN A 140 -5.29 -11.39 -5.96
C ASN A 140 -5.08 -9.97 -5.41
N MET A 141 -5.70 -9.61 -4.29
CA MET A 141 -5.80 -8.23 -3.79
C MET A 141 -5.08 -8.00 -2.46
N SER A 142 -4.58 -9.04 -1.81
CA SER A 142 -3.93 -8.94 -0.50
C SER A 142 -2.47 -9.40 -0.53
N TYR A 143 -1.69 -8.93 0.43
CA TYR A 143 -0.27 -9.24 0.63
C TYR A 143 0.59 -8.96 -0.60
N LEU A 144 0.27 -7.88 -1.32
CA LEU A 144 0.95 -7.48 -2.54
C LEU A 144 2.18 -6.61 -2.26
N ALA A 145 2.20 -5.91 -1.11
CA ALA A 145 3.12 -4.81 -0.79
C ALA A 145 3.04 -3.71 -1.86
N ALA A 146 1.82 -3.40 -2.29
CA ALA A 146 1.56 -2.42 -3.33
C ALA A 146 1.60 -0.99 -2.77
N HIS A 147 1.88 -0.03 -3.66
CA HIS A 147 1.76 1.38 -3.34
C HIS A 147 0.29 1.71 -2.99
N PRO A 148 0.02 2.46 -1.89
CA PRO A 148 -1.33 2.55 -1.34
C PRO A 148 -2.25 3.55 -2.06
N SER A 149 -1.71 4.48 -2.85
CA SER A 149 -2.54 5.35 -3.69
C SER A 149 -3.36 4.56 -4.70
N GLY A 150 -4.58 5.05 -4.98
CA GLY A 150 -5.56 4.37 -5.81
C GLY A 150 -6.34 3.29 -5.08
N MET A 151 -5.96 2.91 -3.85
CA MET A 151 -6.78 1.99 -3.05
C MET A 151 -8.07 2.68 -2.65
N PHE A 152 -9.17 1.92 -2.65
CA PHE A 152 -10.45 2.42 -2.20
C PHE A 152 -11.22 1.40 -1.39
N TYR A 153 -12.06 1.90 -0.48
CA TYR A 153 -12.84 1.09 0.44
C TYR A 153 -14.22 1.68 0.63
N LYS A 154 -15.23 0.82 0.77
CA LYS A 154 -16.54 1.22 1.28
C LYS A 154 -16.35 1.68 2.73
N THR A 155 -16.58 2.97 2.96
CA THR A 155 -16.15 3.67 4.18
C THR A 155 -16.72 3.00 5.44
N GLU A 156 -17.99 2.61 5.40
CA GLU A 156 -18.65 1.98 6.54
C GLU A 156 -18.09 0.59 6.85
N ALA A 157 -17.76 -0.20 5.83
CA ALA A 157 -17.16 -1.52 6.04
C ALA A 157 -15.74 -1.39 6.63
N LEU A 158 -14.96 -0.43 6.14
CA LEU A 158 -13.61 -0.14 6.64
C LEU A 158 -13.62 0.18 8.14
N LYS A 159 -14.50 1.08 8.59
CA LYS A 159 -14.60 1.54 9.98
C LYS A 159 -14.83 0.41 11.00
N ASN A 160 -15.42 -0.69 10.54
CA ASN A 160 -15.80 -1.82 11.38
C ASN A 160 -14.76 -2.96 11.38
N LEU A 161 -13.60 -2.79 10.74
CA LEU A 161 -12.59 -3.84 10.66
C LEU A 161 -11.79 -3.98 11.97
N PRO A 162 -11.67 -5.20 12.52
CA PRO A 162 -10.82 -5.48 13.68
C PRO A 162 -9.37 -5.04 13.52
N VAL A 163 -8.79 -5.17 12.32
CA VAL A 163 -7.38 -4.78 12.08
C VAL A 163 -7.10 -3.30 12.34
N LEU A 164 -8.11 -2.42 12.25
CA LEU A 164 -7.91 -0.99 12.57
C LEU A 164 -7.52 -0.81 14.04
N ASN A 165 -8.09 -1.59 14.95
CA ASN A 165 -7.71 -1.54 16.36
C ASN A 165 -6.24 -1.94 16.54
N GLN A 166 -5.78 -2.95 15.80
CA GLN A 166 -4.38 -3.34 15.81
C GLN A 166 -3.48 -2.19 15.33
N ILE A 167 -3.84 -1.53 14.24
CA ILE A 167 -3.09 -0.41 13.66
C ILE A 167 -3.01 0.79 14.63
N PHE A 168 -4.11 1.14 15.28
CA PHE A 168 -4.13 2.31 16.16
C PHE A 168 -3.47 2.04 17.52
N ASN A 169 -3.58 0.80 18.04
CA ASN A 169 -3.08 0.43 19.36
C ASN A 169 -1.65 -0.11 19.37
N GLU A 170 -1.20 -0.77 18.29
CA GLU A 170 0.18 -1.28 18.22
C GLU A 170 1.14 -0.17 17.79
N ASN A 171 2.22 0.03 18.57
CA ASN A 171 3.32 0.91 18.18
C ASN A 171 4.31 0.23 17.21
N LYS A 172 3.89 -0.83 16.51
CA LYS A 172 4.75 -1.52 15.54
C LYS A 172 4.84 -0.69 14.25
N LYS A 173 6.08 -0.43 13.81
CA LYS A 173 6.36 0.24 12.53
C LYS A 173 6.27 -0.78 11.39
N PHE A 174 5.06 -1.11 10.97
CA PHE A 174 4.82 -1.98 9.81
C PHE A 174 4.34 -1.16 8.60
N GLY A 175 5.07 -1.20 7.48
CA GLY A 175 4.88 -0.26 6.37
C GLY A 175 3.64 -0.46 5.49
N PHE A 176 2.99 -1.63 5.56
CA PHE A 176 2.01 -2.06 4.56
C PHE A 176 0.71 -2.58 5.17
N TYR A 177 0.23 -1.95 6.24
CA TYR A 177 -1.03 -2.31 6.91
C TYR A 177 -2.26 -2.32 5.98
N ALA A 178 -2.23 -1.60 4.86
CA ALA A 178 -3.28 -1.66 3.85
C ALA A 178 -3.49 -3.08 3.31
N GLU A 179 -2.45 -3.92 3.29
CA GLU A 179 -2.56 -5.30 2.84
C GLU A 179 -3.32 -6.19 3.83
N LEU A 180 -3.26 -5.88 5.14
CA LEU A 180 -4.04 -6.58 6.16
C LEU A 180 -5.52 -6.17 6.10
N ILE A 181 -5.77 -4.88 5.87
CA ILE A 181 -7.12 -4.37 5.60
C ILE A 181 -7.70 -5.05 4.36
N ASN A 182 -6.94 -5.11 3.26
CA ASN A 182 -7.37 -5.78 2.05
C ASN A 182 -7.70 -7.26 2.33
N ALA A 183 -6.92 -7.94 3.17
CA ALA A 183 -7.15 -9.34 3.50
C ALA A 183 -8.45 -9.57 4.29
N GLU A 184 -8.77 -8.70 5.26
CA GLU A 184 -10.05 -8.74 5.96
C GLU A 184 -11.22 -8.34 5.06
N MET A 185 -11.07 -7.28 4.25
CA MET A 185 -12.09 -6.86 3.29
C MET A 185 -12.37 -7.94 2.25
N SER A 186 -11.34 -8.67 1.79
CA SER A 186 -11.46 -9.79 0.88
C SER A 186 -12.32 -10.93 1.41
N VAL A 187 -12.31 -11.21 2.72
CA VAL A 187 -13.18 -12.25 3.28
C VAL A 187 -14.61 -11.76 3.50
N LEU A 188 -14.82 -10.45 3.65
CA LEU A 188 -16.13 -9.85 3.88
C LEU A 188 -16.91 -9.59 2.58
N GLY A 189 -16.22 -9.28 1.47
CA GLY A 189 -16.91 -8.93 0.23
C GLY A 189 -16.05 -8.98 -1.03
N LYS A 190 -16.71 -8.66 -2.15
CA LYS A 190 -16.08 -8.64 -3.47
C LYS A 190 -15.09 -7.49 -3.58
N SER A 191 -14.15 -7.65 -4.51
CA SER A 191 -13.12 -6.65 -4.79
C SER A 191 -12.98 -6.37 -6.28
N LYS A 192 -12.48 -5.18 -6.61
CA LYS A 192 -12.29 -4.76 -8.00
C LYS A 192 -10.92 -4.12 -8.26
N ILE A 193 -10.37 -4.35 -9.45
CA ILE A 193 -9.31 -3.52 -10.02
C ILE A 193 -9.94 -2.60 -11.05
N ILE A 194 -9.81 -1.29 -10.85
CA ILE A 194 -10.24 -0.27 -11.80
C ILE A 194 -9.07 0.03 -12.74
N ASN A 195 -9.27 -0.14 -14.05
CA ASN A 195 -8.23 0.01 -15.07
C ASN A 195 -8.42 1.29 -15.87
N ILE A 196 -8.28 2.45 -15.22
CA ILE A 196 -8.33 3.76 -15.87
C ILE A 196 -7.09 4.59 -15.54
N PRO A 197 -6.68 5.52 -16.43
CA PRO A 197 -5.53 6.39 -16.22
C PRO A 197 -5.86 7.55 -15.27
N ALA A 198 -6.30 7.26 -14.04
CA ALA A 198 -6.70 8.27 -13.06
C ALA A 198 -5.62 8.61 -12.04
N PHE A 199 -4.92 7.60 -11.51
CA PHE A 199 -3.89 7.78 -10.47
C PHE A 199 -2.49 7.64 -11.05
N PHE A 200 -1.59 8.53 -10.64
CA PHE A 200 -0.20 8.57 -11.08
C PHE A 200 0.71 8.75 -9.88
N THR A 201 1.76 7.94 -9.79
CA THR A 201 2.76 8.11 -8.75
C THR A 201 3.70 9.24 -9.10
N GLU A 202 4.36 9.82 -8.10
CA GLU A 202 5.52 10.68 -8.34
C GLU A 202 6.55 9.98 -9.25
N THR A 203 7.31 10.78 -10.01
CA THR A 203 8.40 10.23 -10.81
C THR A 203 9.54 9.79 -9.89
N LYS A 204 10.38 8.85 -10.36
CA LYS A 204 11.58 8.46 -9.60
C LYS A 204 12.52 9.64 -9.34
N GLU A 205 12.65 10.53 -10.32
CA GLU A 205 13.51 11.70 -10.20
C GLU A 205 13.00 12.65 -9.11
N ASP A 206 11.69 12.87 -9.04
CA ASP A 206 11.09 13.72 -8.01
C ASP A 206 11.14 13.06 -6.63
N CYS A 207 10.98 11.73 -6.56
CA CYS A 207 11.14 10.96 -5.33
C CYS A 207 12.51 11.20 -4.69
N GLY A 208 13.59 11.17 -5.48
CA GLY A 208 14.96 11.39 -4.99
C GLY A 208 15.24 12.82 -4.49
N LYS A 209 14.42 13.81 -4.90
CA LYS A 209 14.60 15.21 -4.47
C LYS A 209 14.05 15.51 -3.08
N ILE A 210 13.16 14.64 -2.56
CA ILE A 210 12.46 14.89 -1.31
C ILE A 210 12.80 13.81 -0.29
N ARG A 211 13.02 14.22 0.96
CA ARG A 211 13.28 13.31 2.07
C ARG A 211 12.04 12.51 2.48
N SER A 212 12.21 11.22 2.75
CA SER A 212 11.24 10.46 3.53
C SER A 212 11.28 10.88 5.00
N PHE A 213 10.12 11.22 5.57
CA PHE A 213 9.96 11.49 7.01
C PHE A 213 9.50 10.25 7.80
N THR A 214 9.36 9.10 7.13
CA THR A 214 8.76 7.90 7.73
C THR A 214 9.70 7.17 8.68
N TYR A 215 10.99 7.14 8.38
CA TYR A 215 11.99 6.38 9.14
C TYR A 215 13.10 7.30 9.66
N THR A 216 13.45 7.12 10.93
CA THR A 216 14.52 7.88 11.59
C THR A 216 15.81 7.07 11.72
N ASN A 217 15.77 5.77 11.45
CA ASN A 217 16.90 4.85 11.52
C ASN A 217 16.93 3.99 10.25
N GLU A 218 18.09 3.86 9.63
CA GLU A 218 18.31 3.05 8.42
C GLU A 218 17.84 1.60 8.59
N ASN A 219 18.09 1.00 9.76
CA ASN A 219 17.69 -0.38 10.07
C ASN A 219 16.17 -0.56 10.19
N GLU A 220 15.40 0.52 10.20
CA GLU A 220 13.94 0.50 10.22
C GLU A 220 13.32 0.64 8.84
N ILE A 221 14.09 0.96 7.79
CA ILE A 221 13.56 1.15 6.46
C ILE A 221 12.98 -0.17 5.92
N PHE A 222 11.77 -0.12 5.39
CA PHE A 222 10.94 -1.29 5.10
C PHE A 222 11.57 -2.32 4.14
N PHE A 223 12.44 -1.88 3.21
CA PHE A 223 13.02 -2.77 2.21
C PHE A 223 14.24 -3.54 2.71
N PHE A 224 14.73 -3.27 3.93
CA PHE A 224 15.81 -4.06 4.50
C PHE A 224 15.37 -5.52 4.74
N PRO A 225 16.27 -6.51 4.56
CA PRO A 225 15.92 -7.93 4.67
C PRO A 225 15.26 -8.32 6.00
N SER A 226 15.69 -7.71 7.11
CA SER A 226 15.08 -7.90 8.43
C SER A 226 13.61 -7.47 8.43
N LYS A 227 13.32 -6.28 7.88
CA LYS A 227 11.95 -5.72 7.80
C LYS A 227 11.06 -6.47 6.81
N ARG A 228 11.62 -6.93 5.69
CA ARG A 228 10.92 -7.82 4.75
C ARG A 228 10.61 -9.19 5.36
N SER A 229 11.48 -9.70 6.23
CA SER A 229 11.24 -10.94 6.99
C SER A 229 10.13 -10.75 8.04
N GLU A 230 10.15 -9.64 8.76
CA GLU A 230 9.11 -9.26 9.73
C GLU A 230 7.74 -9.12 9.03
N GLU A 231 7.68 -8.43 7.90
CA GLU A 231 6.47 -8.34 7.07
C GLU A 231 5.91 -9.71 6.70
N PHE A 232 6.77 -10.60 6.19
CA PHE A 232 6.34 -11.93 5.77
C PHE A 232 5.68 -12.71 6.92
N LEU A 233 6.21 -12.59 8.14
CA LEU A 233 5.63 -13.24 9.32
C LEU A 233 4.28 -12.62 9.68
N ILE A 234 4.18 -11.29 9.71
CA ILE A 234 2.92 -10.57 9.98
C ILE A 234 1.84 -10.98 8.97
N TYR A 235 2.16 -11.01 7.68
CA TYR A 235 1.24 -11.45 6.62
C TYR A 235 0.83 -12.90 6.78
N SER A 236 1.77 -13.76 7.15
CA SER A 236 1.48 -15.18 7.34
C SER A 236 0.56 -15.38 8.55
N GLU A 237 0.84 -14.73 9.69
CA GLU A 237 0.00 -14.80 10.88
C GLU A 237 -1.43 -14.30 10.60
N ASN A 238 -1.57 -13.16 9.93
CA ASN A 238 -2.88 -12.65 9.51
C ASN A 238 -3.59 -13.62 8.55
N LEU A 239 -2.90 -14.18 7.56
CA LEU A 239 -3.49 -15.17 6.64
C LEU A 239 -4.05 -16.39 7.38
N TYR A 240 -3.36 -16.86 8.44
CA TYR A 240 -3.84 -18.01 9.22
C TYR A 240 -4.98 -17.68 10.17
N SER A 241 -5.21 -16.40 10.51
CA SER A 241 -6.41 -15.97 11.24
C SER A 241 -7.67 -15.86 10.36
N LEU A 242 -7.52 -15.67 9.04
CA LEU A 242 -8.65 -15.57 8.12
C LEU A 242 -9.48 -16.86 8.03
N ASN A 243 -10.78 -16.69 7.77
CA ASN A 243 -11.70 -17.81 7.54
C ASN A 243 -11.56 -18.39 6.11
N LEU A 244 -10.45 -19.06 5.85
CA LEU A 244 -10.15 -19.78 4.61
C LEU A 244 -9.78 -21.24 4.91
N THR A 245 -9.96 -22.13 3.94
CA THR A 245 -9.50 -23.51 4.08
C THR A 245 -7.97 -23.57 4.17
N LEU A 246 -7.44 -24.62 4.81
CA LEU A 246 -5.99 -24.81 4.90
C LEU A 246 -5.31 -24.88 3.52
N LYS A 247 -6.00 -25.46 2.52
CA LYS A 247 -5.52 -25.55 1.14
C LYS A 247 -5.36 -24.16 0.51
N GLU A 248 -6.33 -23.28 0.72
CA GLU A 248 -6.32 -21.89 0.23
C GLU A 248 -5.23 -21.08 0.93
N LYS A 249 -5.15 -21.15 2.26
CA LYS A 249 -4.07 -20.53 3.06
C LYS A 249 -2.70 -20.96 2.55
N ASN A 250 -2.48 -22.25 2.34
CA ASN A 250 -1.20 -22.76 1.82
C ASN A 250 -0.87 -22.24 0.41
N ARG A 251 -1.86 -21.94 -0.44
CA ARG A 251 -1.63 -21.34 -1.77
C ARG A 251 -1.22 -19.88 -1.65
N VAL A 252 -1.91 -19.11 -0.79
CA VAL A 252 -1.56 -17.71 -0.55
C VAL A 252 -0.18 -17.61 0.13
N LEU A 253 0.09 -18.44 1.14
CA LEU A 253 1.38 -18.45 1.84
C LEU A 253 2.55 -18.66 0.90
N LYS A 254 2.46 -19.59 -0.06
CA LYS A 254 3.52 -19.81 -1.06
C LYS A 254 3.79 -18.57 -1.91
N LYS A 255 2.76 -17.79 -2.22
CA LYS A 255 2.88 -16.51 -2.94
C LYS A 255 3.56 -15.45 -2.05
N ILE A 256 3.13 -15.32 -0.80
CA ILE A 256 3.72 -14.39 0.18
C ILE A 256 5.19 -14.74 0.42
N PHE A 257 5.50 -16.02 0.63
CA PHE A 257 6.86 -16.51 0.85
C PHE A 257 7.78 -16.16 -0.33
N LEU A 258 7.35 -16.45 -1.56
CA LEU A 258 8.15 -16.15 -2.75
C LEU A 258 8.39 -14.64 -2.90
N LYS A 259 7.37 -13.81 -2.64
CA LYS A 259 7.51 -12.34 -2.63
C LYS A 259 8.48 -11.86 -1.54
N GLY A 260 8.36 -12.38 -0.32
CA GLY A 260 9.26 -12.04 0.79
C GLY A 260 10.71 -12.43 0.47
N LEU A 261 10.91 -13.63 -0.07
CA LEU A 261 12.23 -14.11 -0.47
C LEU A 261 12.86 -13.24 -1.56
N LEU A 262 12.11 -12.91 -2.62
CA LEU A 262 12.57 -11.98 -3.66
C LEU A 262 12.90 -10.60 -3.07
N ALA A 263 12.06 -10.11 -2.15
CA ALA A 263 12.25 -8.81 -1.56
C ALA A 263 13.51 -8.72 -0.67
N THR A 264 13.86 -9.78 0.04
CA THR A 264 15.11 -9.86 0.84
C THR A 264 16.37 -10.06 0.00
N THR A 265 16.24 -10.38 -1.29
CA THR A 265 17.34 -10.77 -2.18
C THR A 265 17.39 -9.90 -3.43
N VAL A 266 16.65 -10.27 -4.48
CA VAL A 266 16.66 -9.66 -5.80
C VAL A 266 16.24 -8.19 -5.73
N ASP A 267 15.13 -7.89 -5.05
CA ASP A 267 14.63 -6.52 -5.01
C ASP A 267 15.50 -5.66 -4.10
N PHE A 268 15.96 -6.19 -2.96
CA PHE A 268 16.92 -5.51 -2.08
C PHE A 268 18.19 -5.10 -2.84
N LYS A 269 18.75 -6.01 -3.65
CA LYS A 269 19.87 -5.68 -4.54
C LYS A 269 19.50 -4.60 -5.54
N SER A 270 18.33 -4.68 -6.16
CA SER A 270 17.89 -3.69 -7.14
C SER A 270 17.78 -2.30 -6.50
N ILE A 271 17.19 -2.23 -5.30
CA ILE A 271 16.98 -0.98 -4.55
C ILE A 271 18.30 -0.33 -4.16
N LEU A 272 19.26 -1.10 -3.61
CA LEU A 272 20.56 -0.53 -3.20
C LEU A 272 21.45 -0.07 -4.37
N ASN A 273 21.10 -0.42 -5.61
CA ASN A 273 21.74 0.10 -6.81
C ASN A 273 20.99 1.31 -7.41
N ASP A 274 19.81 1.68 -6.89
CA ASP A 274 18.99 2.79 -7.40
C ASP A 274 19.27 4.06 -6.58
N ILE A 275 19.92 5.04 -7.21
CA ILE A 275 20.35 6.27 -6.54
C ILE A 275 19.17 7.10 -6.04
N SER A 276 18.09 7.19 -6.82
CA SER A 276 16.92 7.98 -6.44
C SER A 276 16.24 7.43 -5.20
N ILE A 277 16.11 6.10 -5.10
CA ILE A 277 15.52 5.47 -3.91
C ILE A 277 16.46 5.63 -2.71
N CYS A 278 17.76 5.43 -2.90
CA CYS A 278 18.73 5.53 -1.82
C CYS A 278 18.80 6.96 -1.23
N ASP A 279 18.82 7.98 -2.09
CA ASP A 279 18.81 9.39 -1.69
C ASP A 279 17.54 9.76 -0.91
N HIS A 280 16.37 9.28 -1.36
CA HIS A 280 15.08 9.49 -0.67
C HIS A 280 15.10 9.02 0.79
N TYR A 281 15.86 7.95 1.09
CA TYR A 281 15.97 7.35 2.42
C TYR A 281 17.31 7.62 3.13
N PHE A 282 18.17 8.50 2.61
CA PHE A 282 19.46 8.89 3.22
C PHE A 282 20.43 7.72 3.40
N ILE A 283 20.46 6.80 2.44
CA ILE A 283 21.41 5.68 2.44
C ILE A 283 22.33 5.76 1.22
N ALA A 284 23.56 5.29 1.36
CA ALA A 284 24.49 5.24 0.25
C ALA A 284 24.13 4.08 -0.70
N THR A 285 24.15 4.35 -2.01
CA THR A 285 24.09 3.27 -3.00
C THR A 285 25.30 2.34 -2.83
N ARG A 286 25.07 1.03 -2.99
CA ARG A 286 26.15 0.04 -2.96
C ARG A 286 25.78 -1.23 -3.70
N LYS A 287 26.82 -1.90 -4.21
CA LYS A 287 26.66 -3.25 -4.76
C LYS A 287 26.41 -4.25 -3.63
N VAL A 288 25.38 -5.07 -3.80
CA VAL A 288 25.09 -6.22 -2.92
C VAL A 288 25.79 -7.45 -3.46
N SER A 289 26.65 -8.07 -2.64
CA SER A 289 27.44 -9.24 -3.03
C SER A 289 26.59 -10.51 -3.10
N LEU A 290 27.02 -11.51 -3.87
CA LEU A 290 26.32 -12.81 -3.91
C LEU A 290 26.28 -13.49 -2.53
N LEU A 291 27.36 -13.38 -1.74
CA LEU A 291 27.42 -13.92 -0.39
C LEU A 291 26.40 -13.27 0.54
N GLU A 292 26.17 -11.95 0.40
CA GLU A 292 25.15 -11.25 1.17
C GLU A 292 23.73 -11.71 0.80
N LEU A 293 23.45 -11.92 -0.49
CA LEU A 293 22.16 -12.46 -0.94
C LEU A 293 21.90 -13.86 -0.39
N ILE A 294 22.92 -14.74 -0.41
CA ILE A 294 22.83 -16.09 0.15
C ILE A 294 22.57 -16.02 1.66
N LYS A 295 23.26 -15.13 2.38
CA LYS A 295 23.02 -14.90 3.82
C LYS A 295 21.58 -14.45 4.09
N ASN A 296 21.06 -13.52 3.28
CA ASN A 296 19.68 -13.04 3.42
C ASN A 296 18.65 -14.14 3.18
N ASP A 297 18.82 -14.95 2.12
CA ASP A 297 17.96 -16.12 1.85
C ASP A 297 17.99 -17.13 3.00
N ILE A 298 19.18 -17.53 3.46
CA ILE A 298 19.33 -18.46 4.58
C ILE A 298 18.64 -17.92 5.84
N LEU A 299 18.82 -16.63 6.15
CA LEU A 299 18.20 -16.00 7.31
C LEU A 299 16.67 -15.96 7.18
N PHE A 300 16.14 -15.58 6.01
CA PHE A 300 14.70 -15.57 5.73
C PHE A 300 14.09 -16.96 5.88
N CYS A 301 14.69 -17.98 5.25
CA CYS A 301 14.28 -19.37 5.35
C CYS A 301 14.35 -19.88 6.80
N LYS A 302 15.41 -19.56 7.55
CA LYS A 302 15.59 -19.94 8.95
C LYS A 302 14.49 -19.32 9.82
N ASN A 303 14.16 -18.05 9.62
CA ASN A 303 13.09 -17.36 10.34
C ASN A 303 11.72 -17.99 10.05
N PHE A 304 11.44 -18.32 8.77
CA PHE A 304 10.21 -19.02 8.42
C PHE A 304 10.12 -20.41 9.06
N ILE A 305 11.18 -21.22 9.00
CA ILE A 305 11.19 -22.57 9.60
C ILE A 305 10.93 -22.50 11.10
N LYS A 306 11.50 -21.50 11.79
CA LYS A 306 11.35 -21.28 13.23
C LYS A 306 10.06 -20.59 13.66
N SER A 307 9.27 -20.04 12.72
CA SER A 307 8.03 -19.34 13.03
C SER A 307 7.01 -20.25 13.71
N ASP A 308 6.06 -19.67 14.46
CA ASP A 308 4.98 -20.40 15.13
C ASP A 308 3.78 -20.70 14.21
N LEU A 309 3.94 -20.51 12.89
CA LEU A 309 2.89 -20.84 11.93
C LEU A 309 2.48 -22.31 12.04
N PRO A 310 1.18 -22.64 11.94
CA PRO A 310 0.61 -23.98 12.19
C PRO A 310 0.87 -24.92 11.02
N LEU A 311 2.15 -25.16 10.73
CA LEU A 311 2.66 -25.96 9.63
C LEU A 311 3.78 -26.87 10.15
N SER A 312 3.84 -28.09 9.63
CA SER A 312 4.95 -28.98 9.94
C SER A 312 6.28 -28.40 9.45
N VAL A 313 7.35 -28.68 10.18
CA VAL A 313 8.72 -28.29 9.80
C VAL A 313 9.06 -28.82 8.40
N PHE A 314 8.60 -30.03 8.05
CA PHE A 314 8.78 -30.61 6.72
C PHE A 314 8.11 -29.76 5.62
N PHE A 315 6.88 -29.30 5.84
CA PHE A 315 6.19 -28.47 4.86
C PHE A 315 6.83 -27.08 4.71
N LYS A 316 7.32 -26.49 5.81
CA LYS A 316 8.10 -25.25 5.77
C LYS A 316 9.38 -25.44 4.94
N PHE A 317 10.13 -26.52 5.19
CA PHE A 317 11.33 -26.85 4.44
C PHE A 317 11.03 -27.06 2.94
N TYR A 318 9.95 -27.77 2.61
CA TYR A 318 9.49 -27.95 1.23
C TYR A 318 9.24 -26.61 0.52
N ILE A 319 8.58 -25.65 1.18
CA ILE A 319 8.35 -24.31 0.61
C ILE A 319 9.67 -23.58 0.34
N CYS A 320 10.63 -23.62 1.28
CA CYS A 320 11.95 -23.02 1.10
C CYS A 320 12.67 -23.58 -0.15
N VAL A 321 12.73 -24.91 -0.27
CA VAL A 321 13.43 -25.59 -1.38
C VAL A 321 12.79 -25.24 -2.72
N ILE A 322 11.47 -25.40 -2.85
CA ILE A 322 10.76 -25.15 -4.11
C ILE A 322 10.87 -23.70 -4.55
N SER A 323 10.83 -22.76 -3.61
CA SER A 323 10.88 -21.33 -3.93
C SER A 323 12.27 -20.91 -4.38
N ASN A 324 13.32 -21.41 -3.72
CA ASN A 324 14.70 -21.19 -4.14
C ASN A 324 14.98 -21.82 -5.52
N MET A 325 14.51 -23.04 -5.77
CA MET A 325 14.61 -23.66 -7.10
C MET A 325 13.96 -22.78 -8.19
N LYS A 326 12.76 -22.24 -7.93
CA LYS A 326 12.09 -21.35 -8.90
C LYS A 326 12.92 -20.11 -9.22
N ILE A 327 13.50 -19.47 -8.20
CA ILE A 327 14.34 -18.28 -8.40
C ILE A 327 15.59 -18.64 -9.21
N ILE A 328 16.28 -19.73 -8.87
CA ILE A 328 17.47 -20.19 -9.59
C ILE A 328 17.13 -20.51 -11.05
N CYS A 329 16.05 -21.25 -11.30
CA CYS A 329 15.60 -21.55 -12.65
C CYS A 329 15.29 -20.27 -13.46
N ALA A 330 14.62 -19.30 -12.86
CA ALA A 330 14.33 -18.02 -13.52
C ALA A 330 15.61 -17.23 -13.84
N MET A 331 16.60 -17.24 -12.92
CA MET A 331 17.89 -16.59 -13.14
C MET A 331 18.68 -17.25 -14.29
N ILE A 332 18.73 -18.60 -14.33
CA ILE A 332 19.38 -19.35 -15.41
C ILE A 332 18.70 -19.06 -16.74
N TYR A 333 17.37 -19.13 -16.78
CA TYR A 333 16.59 -18.86 -17.99
C TYR A 333 16.85 -17.46 -18.56
N ASN A 334 16.89 -16.43 -17.70
CA ASN A 334 17.18 -15.06 -18.11
C ASN A 334 18.63 -14.87 -18.60
N LYS A 335 19.58 -15.65 -18.05
CA LYS A 335 20.97 -15.63 -18.52
C LYS A 335 21.13 -16.29 -19.88
N LEU A 336 20.37 -17.36 -20.16
CA LEU A 336 20.38 -18.05 -21.46
C LEU A 336 19.71 -17.26 -22.59
N LYS A 337 18.86 -16.28 -22.25
CA LYS A 337 18.19 -15.39 -23.21
C LYS A 337 19.02 -14.16 -23.63
N LYS A 338 20.07 -13.83 -22.87
CA LYS A 338 21.01 -12.74 -23.17
C LYS A 338 22.21 -13.32 -23.88
#